data_AF-A0A522A4V7-F1
#
_entry.id   AF-A0A522A4V7-F1
#
_cell.length_a   1.000
_cell.length_b   1.000
_cell.length_c   1.000
_cell.angle_alpha   90.00
_cell.angle_beta   90.00
_cell.angle_gamma   90.00
#
_symmetry.space_group_name_H-M   'P 1'
#
loop_
_entity.id
_entity.type
_entity.pdbx_description
1 polymer ?
#
loop_
_entity_poly.entity_id
_entity_poly.type
_entity_poly.pdbx_seq_one_letter_code
_entity_poly.pdbx_strand_id
1 'polypeptide(L)'
;MSENMRMNDPSFAGPLMDEARICIARGARAPAKLLLTRALVALGETCPGEASDRFDPKPHEELARLFLEVGEPERAVYALGNQPEIMSPPLVRRATYEAVADLRGGVAPVEIGSPFVRRVLRLPAFQPDDIRRTYREVAAMLDPHGAAHNENRNLTRPPIVARDIYTICMMPRSGSNFLVKCLTDTGVLGRPGEYLHRNEPTAMPSIVARFATATLDDVMAEVMARTRSSNGVFGIKAHIGMLLPLLVEGTFERTLTHGKFIYTTRDDLLMQAISFVRAQMTGVWISKNEAHAEPRFDFEHIHATIGQLSEMMTQWETLFALHGIQPLRVSYEAVNRDVDAVIARIADYLGVQLDGPTSFRNRRDTLQRDEINQEWRARFLAQIAAPTL
;
A
#
# COMPACT_ATOMS: atom_id res chain seq x y z
N MET A 1 -3.30 58.04 13.38
CA MET A 1 -2.42 57.05 12.72
C MET A 1 -2.18 55.95 13.73
N SER A 2 -2.99 54.91 13.64
CA SER A 2 -3.42 54.01 14.71
C SER A 2 -2.59 52.72 14.79
N GLU A 3 -2.53 52.12 15.98
CA GLU A 3 -1.80 50.88 16.37
C GLU A 3 -1.88 49.71 15.37
N ASN A 4 -2.91 49.65 14.53
CA ASN A 4 -3.07 48.60 13.51
C ASN A 4 -1.99 48.60 12.42
N MET A 5 -1.23 49.69 12.23
CA MET A 5 -0.19 49.75 11.20
C MET A 5 1.13 49.08 11.62
N ARG A 6 1.25 48.62 12.89
CA ARG A 6 2.44 47.91 13.41
C ARG A 6 2.29 46.38 13.47
N MET A 7 1.12 45.81 13.17
CA MET A 7 0.90 44.36 13.32
C MET A 7 1.38 43.51 12.13
N ASN A 8 1.63 44.12 10.97
CA ASN A 8 2.06 43.43 9.75
C ASN A 8 3.50 43.84 9.37
N ASP A 9 4.42 43.78 10.34
CA ASP A 9 5.84 44.03 10.12
C ASP A 9 6.62 42.71 10.30
N PRO A 10 7.17 42.13 9.20
CA PRO A 10 7.85 40.82 9.24
C PRO A 10 9.06 40.78 10.20
N SER A 11 9.65 41.93 10.53
CA SER A 11 10.78 42.03 11.47
C SER A 11 10.44 41.57 12.89
N PHE A 12 9.15 41.52 13.25
CA PHE A 12 8.70 41.04 14.56
C PHE A 12 8.50 39.53 14.63
N ALA A 13 8.44 38.84 13.49
CA ALA A 13 8.17 37.39 13.47
C ALA A 13 9.31 36.57 14.09
N GLY A 14 10.57 36.89 13.79
CA GLY A 14 11.75 36.20 14.33
C GLY A 14 11.81 36.21 15.86
N PRO A 15 11.79 37.39 16.52
CA PRO A 15 11.80 37.47 17.99
C PRO A 15 10.66 36.69 18.66
N LEU A 16 9.46 36.70 18.06
CA LEU A 16 8.31 35.97 18.57
C LEU A 16 8.49 34.45 18.45
N MET A 17 9.08 33.95 17.36
CA MET A 17 9.41 32.53 17.19
C MET A 17 10.50 32.06 18.17
N ASP A 18 11.49 32.91 18.46
CA ASP A 18 12.54 32.60 19.43
C ASP A 18 11.99 32.51 20.87
N GLU A 19 11.12 33.44 21.24
CA GLU A 19 10.46 33.39 22.55
C GLU A 19 9.48 32.20 22.67
N ALA A 20 8.83 31.82 21.56
CA ALA A 20 8.03 30.60 21.50
C ALA A 20 8.88 29.34 21.70
N ARG A 21 10.09 29.26 21.13
CA ARG A 21 11.03 28.15 21.35
C ARG A 21 11.42 27.99 22.81
N ILE A 22 11.68 29.10 23.52
CA ILE A 22 11.97 29.07 24.96
C ILE A 22 10.78 28.49 25.73
N CYS A 23 9.57 28.88 25.36
CA CYS A 23 8.34 28.37 25.96
C CYS A 23 8.14 26.87 25.67
N ILE A 24 8.38 26.40 24.44
CA ILE A 24 8.33 24.98 24.06
C ILE A 24 9.34 24.16 24.88
N ALA A 25 10.60 24.62 24.97
CA ALA A 25 11.65 23.96 25.73
C ALA A 25 11.33 23.83 27.23
N ARG A 26 10.54 24.75 27.77
CA ARG A 26 10.06 24.74 29.18
C ARG A 26 8.73 24.00 29.36
N GLY A 27 8.18 23.40 28.31
CA GLY A 27 6.88 22.71 28.34
C GLY A 27 5.66 23.64 28.37
N ALA A 28 5.84 24.96 28.24
CA ALA A 28 4.79 25.96 28.31
C ALA A 28 4.09 26.13 26.93
N ARG A 29 3.26 25.15 26.56
CA ARG A 29 2.63 25.09 25.23
C ARG A 29 1.62 26.21 24.94
N ALA A 30 0.80 26.60 25.91
CA ALA A 30 -0.23 27.64 25.68
C ALA A 30 0.39 29.03 25.39
N PRO A 31 1.40 29.52 26.15
CA PRO A 31 2.14 30.72 25.79
C PRO A 31 2.84 30.64 24.43
N ALA A 32 3.43 29.49 24.10
CA ALA A 32 4.07 29.28 22.80
C ALA A 32 3.06 29.44 21.64
N LYS A 33 1.87 28.84 21.73
CA LYS A 33 0.81 28.97 20.70
C LYS A 33 0.42 30.43 20.44
N LEU A 34 0.31 31.25 21.48
CA LEU A 34 -0.02 32.67 21.34
C LEU A 34 1.08 33.46 20.61
N LEU A 35 2.35 33.21 20.94
CA LEU A 35 3.50 33.84 20.30
C LEU A 35 3.59 33.46 18.82
N LEU A 36 3.42 32.17 18.49
CA LEU A 36 3.42 31.70 17.11
C LEU A 36 2.26 32.28 16.28
N THR A 37 1.09 32.46 16.90
CA THR A 37 -0.06 33.11 16.22
C THR A 37 0.25 34.56 15.87
N ARG A 38 0.95 35.29 16.74
CA ARG A 38 1.39 36.66 16.46
C ARG A 38 2.48 36.72 15.41
N ALA A 39 3.41 35.76 15.43
CA ALA A 39 4.44 35.62 14.39
C ALA A 39 3.79 35.38 13.01
N LEU A 40 2.75 34.56 12.96
CA LEU A 40 1.99 34.31 11.74
C LEU A 40 1.34 35.58 11.18
N VAL A 41 0.72 36.40 12.03
CA VAL A 41 0.14 37.70 11.62
C VAL A 41 1.22 38.67 11.13
N ALA A 42 2.37 38.70 11.81
CA ALA A 42 3.49 39.57 11.43
C ALA A 42 4.09 39.22 10.05
N LEU A 43 4.10 37.93 9.68
CA LEU A 43 4.55 37.49 8.35
C LEU A 43 3.51 37.77 7.24
N GLY A 44 2.23 37.88 7.58
CA GLY A 44 1.14 38.16 6.63
C GLY A 44 0.69 36.94 5.80
N GLU A 45 -0.42 37.11 5.08
CA GLU A 45 -0.96 36.11 4.14
C GLU A 45 -0.37 36.29 2.74
N THR A 46 -0.03 35.19 2.07
CA THR A 46 0.39 35.22 0.66
C THR A 46 -0.83 35.46 -0.24
N CYS A 47 -0.91 36.66 -0.85
CA CYS A 47 -1.92 36.94 -1.87
C CYS A 47 -1.51 36.33 -3.23
N PRO A 48 -2.40 35.62 -3.94
CA PRO A 48 -2.11 35.11 -5.27
C PRO A 48 -1.82 36.27 -6.24
N GLY A 49 -0.60 36.33 -6.80
CA GLY A 49 -0.24 37.26 -7.87
C GLY A 49 0.65 38.44 -7.49
N GLU A 50 1.08 38.58 -6.23
CA GLU A 50 2.16 39.52 -5.89
C GLU A 50 3.53 38.99 -6.36
N ALA A 51 4.37 39.88 -6.87
CA ALA A 51 5.63 39.53 -7.52
C ALA A 51 6.56 38.69 -6.61
N SER A 52 7.08 37.59 -7.16
CA SER A 52 7.88 36.55 -6.48
C SER A 52 9.22 37.02 -5.88
N ASP A 53 9.63 38.27 -6.10
CA ASP A 53 10.96 38.76 -5.73
C ASP A 53 11.12 39.15 -4.24
N ARG A 54 10.05 39.09 -3.44
CA ARG A 54 10.09 39.46 -2.00
C ARG A 54 9.67 38.37 -1.02
N PHE A 55 9.29 37.18 -1.50
CA PHE A 55 8.81 36.11 -0.63
C PHE A 55 9.96 35.22 -0.16
N ASP A 56 10.21 35.19 1.15
CA ASP A 56 11.19 34.27 1.77
C ASP A 56 10.45 33.08 2.40
N PRO A 57 10.65 31.84 1.91
CA PRO A 57 9.99 30.67 2.46
C PRO A 57 10.54 30.28 3.84
N LYS A 58 11.75 30.71 4.22
CA LYS A 58 12.41 30.20 5.44
C LYS A 58 11.66 30.54 6.73
N PRO A 59 11.21 31.79 6.99
CA PRO A 59 10.45 32.10 8.19
C PRO A 59 9.10 31.37 8.24
N HIS A 60 8.49 31.12 7.08
CA HIS A 60 7.23 30.38 6.94
C HIS A 60 7.39 28.89 7.25
N GLU A 61 8.44 28.26 6.73
CA GLU A 61 8.79 26.87 7.07
C GLU A 61 9.15 26.71 8.54
N GLU A 62 9.92 27.64 9.09
CA GLU A 62 10.32 27.62 10.49
C GLU A 62 9.10 27.74 11.41
N LEU A 63 8.20 28.68 11.10
CA LEU A 63 6.94 28.85 11.80
C LEU A 63 6.06 27.59 11.73
N ALA A 64 5.99 26.94 10.56
CA ALA A 64 5.23 25.72 10.37
C ALA A 64 5.77 24.55 11.20
N ARG A 65 7.10 24.40 11.33
CA ARG A 65 7.71 23.39 12.22
C ARG A 65 7.33 23.60 13.68
N LEU A 66 7.38 24.86 14.14
CA LEU A 66 7.02 25.20 15.52
C LEU A 66 5.54 24.95 15.82
N PHE A 67 4.64 25.19 14.85
CA PHE A 67 3.23 24.83 14.99
C PHE A 67 3.01 23.31 15.10
N LEU A 68 3.75 22.49 14.35
CA LEU A 68 3.69 21.03 14.49
C LEU A 68 4.18 20.56 15.87
N GLU A 69 5.24 21.18 16.41
CA GLU A 69 5.77 20.83 17.74
C GLU A 69 4.80 21.11 18.89
N VAL A 70 3.91 22.10 18.73
CA VAL A 70 2.88 22.43 19.73
C VAL A 70 1.53 21.76 19.46
N GLY A 71 1.45 20.87 18.46
CA GLY A 71 0.22 20.18 18.08
C GLY A 71 -0.84 21.11 17.50
N GLU A 72 -0.43 21.99 16.59
CA GLU A 72 -1.31 22.89 15.81
C GLU A 72 -1.08 22.69 14.29
N PRO A 73 -1.28 21.48 13.77
CA PRO A 73 -0.90 21.16 12.40
C PRO A 73 -1.70 21.92 11.33
N GLU A 74 -2.91 22.38 11.63
CA GLU A 74 -3.69 23.27 10.73
C GLU A 74 -3.02 24.62 10.53
N ARG A 75 -2.50 25.22 11.61
CA ARG A 75 -1.76 26.48 11.55
C ARG A 75 -0.39 26.30 10.91
N ALA A 76 0.17 25.10 10.99
CA ALA A 76 1.37 24.76 10.22
C ALA A 76 1.08 24.74 8.70
N VAL A 77 -0.05 24.19 8.27
CA VAL A 77 -0.47 24.26 6.86
C VAL A 77 -0.68 25.71 6.43
N TYR A 78 -1.30 26.53 7.28
CA TYR A 78 -1.52 27.95 7.00
C TYR A 78 -0.23 28.75 6.88
N ALA A 79 0.75 28.49 7.77
CA ALA A 79 2.05 29.14 7.73
C ALA A 79 2.80 28.85 6.41
N LEU A 80 2.59 27.68 5.81
CA LEU A 80 3.18 27.29 4.51
C LEU A 80 2.48 27.94 3.30
N GLY A 81 1.32 28.56 3.49
CA GLY A 81 0.63 29.39 2.49
C GLY A 81 0.15 28.64 1.24
N ASN A 82 -0.21 29.41 0.21
CA ASN A 82 -0.76 28.89 -1.06
C ASN A 82 0.31 28.57 -2.12
N GLN A 83 1.60 28.54 -1.74
CA GLN A 83 2.72 28.28 -2.63
C GLN A 83 3.56 27.07 -2.17
N PRO A 84 2.97 25.87 -2.04
CA PRO A 84 3.69 24.67 -1.56
C PRO A 84 4.87 24.27 -2.45
N GLU A 85 4.91 24.73 -3.70
CA GLU A 85 5.96 24.47 -4.68
C GLU A 85 7.31 25.10 -4.37
N ILE A 86 7.34 26.17 -3.57
CA ILE A 86 8.58 26.84 -3.12
C ILE A 86 8.94 26.51 -1.65
N MET A 87 8.11 25.69 -1.00
CA MET A 87 8.29 25.25 0.39
C MET A 87 8.93 23.86 0.45
N SER A 88 9.53 23.53 1.59
CA SER A 88 10.12 22.22 1.88
C SER A 88 9.07 21.10 1.71
N PRO A 89 9.21 20.22 0.70
CA PRO A 89 8.21 19.20 0.42
C PRO A 89 7.97 18.22 1.59
N PRO A 90 8.98 17.78 2.36
CA PRO A 90 8.77 16.98 3.57
C PRO A 90 7.92 17.69 4.63
N LEU A 91 8.09 19.00 4.79
CA LEU A 91 7.37 19.79 5.79
C LEU A 91 5.91 20.02 5.39
N VAL A 92 5.66 20.37 4.13
CA VAL A 92 4.30 20.46 3.55
C VAL A 92 3.55 19.14 3.73
N ARG A 93 4.22 18.02 3.43
CA ARG A 93 3.66 16.68 3.64
C ARG A 93 3.32 16.44 5.11
N ARG A 94 4.27 16.64 6.03
CA ARG A 94 4.06 16.41 7.47
C ARG A 94 2.91 17.24 8.02
N ALA A 95 2.88 18.55 7.73
CA ALA A 95 1.82 19.45 8.18
C ALA A 95 0.44 19.01 7.68
N THR A 96 0.36 18.65 6.40
CA THR A 96 -0.89 18.16 5.80
C THR A 96 -1.36 16.85 6.45
N TYR A 97 -0.47 15.90 6.71
CA TYR A 97 -0.85 14.61 7.29
C TYR A 97 -1.24 14.69 8.76
N GLU A 98 -0.50 15.46 9.57
CA GLU A 98 -0.84 15.67 10.98
C GLU A 98 -2.16 16.46 11.10
N ALA A 99 -2.41 17.43 10.22
CA ALA A 99 -3.69 18.17 10.18
C ALA A 99 -4.85 17.23 9.84
N VAL A 100 -4.67 16.36 8.83
CA VAL A 100 -5.67 15.35 8.45
C VAL A 100 -5.92 14.32 9.57
N ALA A 101 -4.91 14.04 10.39
CA ALA A 101 -5.03 13.13 11.53
C ALA A 101 -5.83 13.75 12.69
N ASP A 102 -5.55 15.01 13.03
CA ASP A 102 -6.28 15.77 14.06
C ASP A 102 -7.75 16.02 13.66
N LEU A 103 -8.01 16.28 12.37
CA LEU A 103 -9.34 16.52 11.80
C LEU A 103 -10.28 15.30 11.82
N ARG A 104 -9.82 14.08 12.14
CA ARG A 104 -10.72 12.90 12.24
C ARG A 104 -11.22 12.63 13.67
N GLY A 105 -11.05 13.62 14.56
CA GLY A 105 -11.98 13.94 15.65
C GLY A 105 -12.86 15.17 15.39
N GLY A 106 -12.80 15.81 14.21
CA GLY A 106 -13.55 17.04 13.92
C GLY A 106 -13.36 17.58 12.49
N VAL A 107 -14.07 16.98 11.53
CA VAL A 107 -14.44 17.43 10.16
C VAL A 107 -13.37 18.00 9.21
N ALA A 108 -12.75 17.07 8.45
CA ALA A 108 -12.55 16.97 6.99
C ALA A 108 -11.92 18.12 6.16
N PRO A 109 -11.14 17.78 5.09
CA PRO A 109 -10.30 18.74 4.36
C PRO A 109 -11.15 19.76 3.61
N VAL A 110 -10.55 20.91 3.30
CA VAL A 110 -11.21 22.14 2.79
C VAL A 110 -12.24 21.87 1.68
N GLU A 111 -12.09 20.79 0.89
CA GLU A 111 -13.17 20.21 0.07
C GLU A 111 -13.29 18.67 0.14
N ILE A 112 -14.50 18.18 0.42
CA ILE A 112 -14.93 16.77 0.40
C ILE A 112 -14.71 16.11 -1.00
N GLY A 113 -14.50 16.91 -2.04
CA GLY A 113 -14.38 16.50 -3.43
C GLY A 113 -12.99 16.08 -3.91
N SER A 114 -11.91 16.23 -3.11
CA SER A 114 -10.56 16.00 -3.61
C SER A 114 -10.34 14.54 -4.08
N PRO A 115 -9.53 14.30 -5.12
CA PRO A 115 -9.22 12.94 -5.60
C PRO A 115 -8.66 12.02 -4.51
N PHE A 116 -7.99 12.56 -3.49
CA PHE A 116 -7.47 11.81 -2.36
C PHE A 116 -8.60 11.35 -1.40
N VAL A 117 -9.52 12.25 -1.01
CA VAL A 117 -10.66 11.90 -0.16
C VAL A 117 -11.56 10.87 -0.84
N ARG A 118 -11.83 11.05 -2.13
CA ARG A 118 -12.60 10.08 -2.93
C ARG A 118 -11.94 8.70 -2.94
N ARG A 119 -10.61 8.62 -3.03
CA ARG A 119 -9.88 7.34 -2.98
C ARG A 119 -9.97 6.66 -1.63
N VAL A 120 -9.78 7.39 -0.53
CA VAL A 120 -9.89 6.82 0.82
C VAL A 120 -11.32 6.38 1.14
N LEU A 121 -12.35 7.12 0.70
CA LEU A 121 -13.75 6.72 0.88
C LEU A 121 -14.14 5.48 0.06
N ARG A 122 -13.37 5.13 -0.98
CA ARG A 122 -13.53 3.90 -1.76
C ARG A 122 -12.86 2.67 -1.12
N LEU A 123 -12.36 2.79 0.11
CA LEU A 123 -11.72 1.68 0.82
C LEU A 123 -12.47 1.30 2.12
N PRO A 124 -13.81 1.15 2.11
CA PRO A 124 -14.58 0.95 3.36
C PRO A 124 -14.28 -0.39 4.05
N ALA A 125 -13.70 -1.34 3.31
CA ALA A 125 -13.34 -2.65 3.84
C ALA A 125 -11.97 -2.69 4.54
N PHE A 126 -11.23 -1.57 4.57
CA PHE A 126 -9.94 -1.46 5.26
C PHE A 126 -10.06 -0.63 6.54
N GLN A 127 -9.40 -1.08 7.61
CA GLN A 127 -9.43 -0.35 8.88
C GLN A 127 -8.66 0.98 8.77
N PRO A 128 -9.15 2.08 9.37
CA PRO A 128 -8.47 3.37 9.35
C PRO A 128 -7.02 3.32 9.84
N ASP A 129 -6.74 2.48 10.85
CA ASP A 129 -5.38 2.29 11.37
C ASP A 129 -4.44 1.61 10.39
N ASP A 130 -4.94 0.66 9.59
CA ASP A 130 -4.15 0.02 8.55
C ASP A 130 -3.76 1.00 7.45
N ILE A 131 -4.70 1.88 7.08
CA ILE A 131 -4.46 2.97 6.11
C ILE A 131 -3.39 3.93 6.67
N ARG A 132 -3.55 4.39 7.92
CA ARG A 132 -2.59 5.29 8.59
C ARG A 132 -1.20 4.68 8.72
N ARG A 133 -1.12 3.41 9.13
CA ARG A 133 0.14 2.67 9.24
C ARG A 133 0.81 2.55 7.88
N THR A 134 0.07 2.12 6.86
CA THR A 134 0.59 1.96 5.50
C THR A 134 1.10 3.28 4.93
N TYR A 135 0.42 4.39 5.20
CA TYR A 135 0.88 5.71 4.78
C TYR A 135 2.24 6.06 5.38
N ARG A 136 2.41 5.87 6.70
CA ARG A 136 3.70 6.10 7.38
C ARG A 136 4.80 5.19 6.84
N GLU A 137 4.49 3.92 6.57
CA GLU A 137 5.43 2.96 5.98
C GLU A 137 5.91 3.43 4.60
N VAL A 138 5.00 3.85 3.71
CA VAL A 138 5.35 4.35 2.37
C VAL A 138 6.21 5.61 2.47
N ALA A 139 5.83 6.56 3.33
CA ALA A 139 6.58 7.80 3.50
C ALA A 139 8.00 7.55 4.03
N ALA A 140 8.17 6.65 4.99
CA ALA A 140 9.47 6.27 5.52
C ALA A 140 10.32 5.51 4.48
N MET A 141 9.70 4.59 3.73
CA MET A 141 10.38 3.80 2.70
C MET A 141 10.91 4.67 1.56
N LEU A 142 10.16 5.69 1.14
CA LEU A 142 10.54 6.58 0.04
C LEU A 142 11.34 7.82 0.50
N ASP A 143 11.74 7.88 1.78
CA ASP A 143 12.49 9.03 2.30
C ASP A 143 13.88 9.15 1.62
N PRO A 144 14.12 10.23 0.86
CA PRO A 144 15.39 10.43 0.16
C PRO A 144 16.61 10.58 1.08
N HIS A 145 16.41 10.89 2.37
CA HIS A 145 17.48 11.02 3.36
C HIS A 145 17.89 9.67 3.98
N GLY A 146 17.01 8.67 4.00
CA GLY A 146 17.36 7.28 4.35
C GLY A 146 18.15 6.56 3.25
N ALA A 147 18.02 7.02 2.00
CA ALA A 147 18.73 6.50 0.82
C ALA A 147 20.09 7.21 0.56
N ALA A 148 20.67 7.83 1.59
CA ALA A 148 22.03 8.38 1.53
C ALA A 148 23.02 7.21 1.60
N HIS A 149 23.42 6.68 0.44
CA HIS A 149 24.67 5.96 0.14
C HIS A 149 24.63 5.19 -1.20
N ASN A 150 23.58 5.31 -2.01
CA ASN A 150 23.49 4.50 -3.23
C ASN A 150 24.03 5.20 -4.48
N GLU A 151 25.07 4.63 -5.09
CA GLU A 151 25.77 5.09 -6.31
C GLU A 151 24.87 5.06 -7.57
N ASN A 152 23.67 4.48 -7.47
CA ASN A 152 22.72 4.27 -8.57
C ASN A 152 21.73 5.43 -8.85
N ARG A 153 21.92 6.63 -8.26
CA ARG A 153 21.00 7.78 -8.47
C ARG A 153 20.90 8.28 -9.92
N ASN A 154 21.85 7.89 -10.78
CA ASN A 154 21.89 8.29 -12.20
C ASN A 154 21.26 7.27 -13.16
N LEU A 155 20.58 6.22 -12.67
CA LEU A 155 19.89 5.29 -13.55
C LEU A 155 18.68 5.96 -14.21
N THR A 156 18.61 5.89 -15.53
CA THR A 156 17.44 6.30 -16.30
C THR A 156 16.25 5.45 -15.89
N ARG A 157 15.16 6.09 -15.45
CA ARG A 157 13.96 5.36 -15.03
C ARG A 157 13.21 4.85 -16.25
N PRO A 158 12.89 3.54 -16.31
CA PRO A 158 12.07 3.03 -17.39
C PRO A 158 10.68 3.67 -17.29
N PRO A 159 10.04 4.01 -18.42
CA PRO A 159 8.64 4.38 -18.39
C PRO A 159 7.77 3.17 -18.02
N ILE A 160 6.53 3.41 -17.64
CA ILE A 160 5.52 2.35 -17.48
C ILE A 160 5.11 1.93 -18.90
N VAL A 161 5.75 0.88 -19.46
CA VAL A 161 5.62 0.49 -20.90
C VAL A 161 5.03 -0.90 -21.13
N ALA A 162 4.38 -1.51 -20.14
CA ALA A 162 3.71 -2.79 -20.36
C ALA A 162 2.52 -2.59 -21.34
N ARG A 163 2.44 -3.43 -22.37
CA ARG A 163 1.32 -3.39 -23.34
C ARG A 163 0.08 -4.02 -22.75
N ASP A 164 0.26 -5.15 -22.07
CA ASP A 164 -0.79 -5.90 -21.40
C ASP A 164 -0.39 -6.13 -19.94
N ILE A 165 -1.14 -5.53 -19.02
CA ILE A 165 -0.94 -5.64 -17.58
C ILE A 165 -2.00 -6.59 -17.04
N TYR A 166 -1.62 -7.51 -16.14
CA TYR A 166 -2.61 -8.23 -15.35
C TYR A 166 -2.21 -8.41 -13.88
N THR A 167 -3.24 -8.42 -13.02
CA THR A 167 -3.10 -8.61 -11.59
C THR A 167 -3.76 -9.92 -11.18
N ILE A 168 -2.98 -10.83 -10.59
CA ILE A 168 -3.48 -12.00 -9.89
C ILE A 168 -3.85 -11.54 -8.47
N CYS A 169 -5.13 -11.27 -8.27
CA CYS A 169 -5.76 -10.99 -6.99
C CYS A 169 -5.85 -12.31 -6.22
N MET A 170 -4.92 -12.55 -5.31
CA MET A 170 -4.86 -13.83 -4.63
C MET A 170 -5.46 -13.80 -3.23
N MET A 171 -6.06 -14.93 -2.87
CA MET A 171 -6.26 -15.33 -1.48
C MET A 171 -5.08 -16.18 -1.00
N PRO A 172 -4.62 -16.06 0.26
CA PRO A 172 -3.61 -16.97 0.81
C PRO A 172 -4.06 -18.42 0.64
N ARG A 173 -3.15 -19.32 0.24
CA ARG A 173 -3.44 -20.77 0.09
C ARG A 173 -4.54 -21.13 -0.95
N SER A 174 -4.75 -20.27 -1.95
CA SER A 174 -5.61 -20.55 -3.13
C SER A 174 -4.89 -21.27 -4.28
N GLY A 175 -3.65 -21.73 -4.09
CA GLY A 175 -2.86 -22.39 -5.15
C GLY A 175 -2.21 -21.45 -6.15
N SER A 176 -2.24 -20.13 -5.89
CA SER A 176 -1.66 -19.08 -6.74
C SER A 176 -0.18 -19.31 -7.09
N ASN A 177 0.62 -19.89 -6.18
CA ASN A 177 2.03 -20.22 -6.45
C ASN A 177 2.22 -21.23 -7.59
N PHE A 178 1.41 -22.29 -7.63
CA PHE A 178 1.50 -23.28 -8.70
C PHE A 178 1.03 -22.68 -10.02
N LEU A 179 -0.05 -21.90 -10.00
CA LEU A 179 -0.55 -21.19 -11.18
C LEU A 179 0.52 -20.24 -11.74
N VAL A 180 1.12 -19.40 -10.90
CA VAL A 180 2.18 -18.46 -11.28
C VAL A 180 3.38 -19.17 -11.90
N LYS A 181 3.79 -20.31 -11.35
CA LYS A 181 4.87 -21.11 -11.94
C LYS A 181 4.52 -21.52 -13.37
N CYS A 182 3.31 -22.04 -13.59
CA CYS A 182 2.90 -22.49 -14.91
C CYS A 182 2.75 -21.32 -15.89
N LEU A 183 2.22 -20.17 -15.45
CA LEU A 183 2.17 -18.93 -16.24
C LEU A 183 3.58 -18.48 -16.65
N THR A 184 4.53 -18.49 -15.71
CA THR A 184 5.94 -18.15 -15.98
C THR A 184 6.58 -19.10 -16.98
N ASP A 185 6.32 -20.41 -16.83
CA ASP A 185 6.85 -21.45 -17.71
C ASP A 185 6.33 -21.34 -19.16
N THR A 186 5.24 -20.60 -19.42
CA THR A 186 4.79 -20.30 -20.81
C THR A 186 5.77 -19.41 -21.58
N GLY A 187 6.61 -18.65 -20.90
CA GLY A 187 7.52 -17.67 -21.51
C GLY A 187 6.86 -16.39 -22.05
N VAL A 188 5.53 -16.39 -22.24
CA VAL A 188 4.78 -15.31 -22.91
C VAL A 188 3.77 -14.60 -21.99
N LEU A 189 3.55 -15.10 -20.77
CA LEU A 189 2.62 -14.50 -19.80
C LEU A 189 3.34 -13.74 -18.68
N GLY A 190 4.54 -13.23 -18.94
CA GLY A 190 5.39 -12.56 -17.97
C GLY A 190 5.87 -13.48 -16.84
N ARG A 191 6.38 -12.86 -15.78
CA ARG A 191 6.83 -13.55 -14.56
C ARG A 191 6.07 -12.96 -13.37
N PRO A 192 4.84 -13.40 -13.07
CA PRO A 192 4.10 -12.83 -11.95
C PRO A 192 4.78 -13.14 -10.62
N GLY A 193 4.83 -12.16 -9.72
CA GLY A 193 5.42 -12.31 -8.40
C GLY A 193 4.80 -11.36 -7.38
N GLU A 194 5.09 -11.59 -6.10
CA GLU A 194 4.62 -10.77 -4.98
C GLU A 194 5.54 -9.56 -4.75
N TYR A 195 5.71 -8.75 -5.79
CA TYR A 195 6.65 -7.62 -5.79
C TYR A 195 6.29 -6.51 -4.80
N LEU A 196 5.07 -6.53 -4.26
CA LEU A 196 4.57 -5.57 -3.26
C LEU A 196 4.64 -6.12 -1.82
N HIS A 197 5.22 -7.30 -1.61
CA HIS A 197 5.43 -7.83 -0.27
C HIS A 197 6.35 -6.88 0.55
N ARG A 198 6.26 -6.91 1.88
CA ARG A 198 7.09 -6.05 2.75
C ARG A 198 8.46 -6.65 3.07
N ASN A 199 8.53 -7.98 3.16
CA ASN A 199 9.65 -8.69 3.78
C ASN A 199 10.39 -9.66 2.83
N GLU A 200 10.44 -9.40 1.53
CA GLU A 200 11.09 -10.31 0.56
C GLU A 200 12.22 -9.61 -0.23
N PRO A 201 13.33 -10.29 -0.60
CA PRO A 201 14.46 -9.68 -1.30
C PRO A 201 14.14 -9.10 -2.69
N THR A 202 13.00 -9.49 -3.26
CA THR A 202 12.52 -9.02 -4.56
C THR A 202 11.32 -8.08 -4.43
N ALA A 203 11.00 -7.66 -3.20
CA ALA A 203 9.84 -6.87 -2.90
C ALA A 203 10.13 -5.36 -2.92
N MET A 204 9.06 -4.59 -2.77
CA MET A 204 9.03 -3.14 -2.92
C MET A 204 10.15 -2.43 -2.13
N PRO A 205 10.42 -2.71 -0.84
CA PRO A 205 11.53 -2.06 -0.13
C PRO A 205 12.91 -2.35 -0.74
N SER A 206 13.16 -3.58 -1.20
CA SER A 206 14.41 -3.96 -1.85
C SER A 206 14.57 -3.30 -3.23
N ILE A 207 13.47 -3.10 -3.95
CA ILE A 207 13.45 -2.38 -5.24
C ILE A 207 13.77 -0.90 -5.01
N VAL A 208 13.11 -0.29 -4.01
CA VAL A 208 13.38 1.10 -3.61
C VAL A 208 14.83 1.28 -3.24
N ALA A 209 15.36 0.40 -2.39
CA ALA A 209 16.76 0.43 -1.99
C ALA A 209 17.67 0.28 -3.22
N ARG A 210 17.49 -0.76 -4.04
CA ARG A 210 18.39 -1.11 -5.14
C ARG A 210 18.42 -0.09 -6.28
N PHE A 211 17.28 0.54 -6.59
CA PHE A 211 17.12 1.43 -7.74
C PHE A 211 16.87 2.89 -7.36
N ALA A 212 16.90 3.22 -6.07
CA ALA A 212 16.70 4.59 -5.56
C ALA A 212 15.41 5.24 -6.13
N THR A 213 14.32 4.46 -6.19
CA THR A 213 13.03 4.94 -6.69
C THR A 213 12.46 6.00 -5.74
N ALA A 214 11.90 7.09 -6.26
CA ALA A 214 11.37 8.19 -5.45
C ALA A 214 9.86 8.10 -5.23
N THR A 215 9.17 7.31 -6.04
CA THR A 215 7.70 7.15 -6.02
C THR A 215 7.32 5.68 -6.18
N LEU A 216 6.08 5.33 -5.82
CA LEU A 216 5.54 4.00 -6.10
C LEU A 216 5.32 3.76 -7.61
N ASP A 217 5.12 4.82 -8.40
CA ASP A 217 5.09 4.72 -9.86
C ASP A 217 6.46 4.26 -10.41
N ASP A 218 7.56 4.81 -9.89
CA ASP A 218 8.92 4.38 -10.26
C ASP A 218 9.17 2.91 -9.88
N VAL A 219 8.70 2.49 -8.69
CA VAL A 219 8.77 1.08 -8.27
C VAL A 219 8.03 0.20 -9.26
N MET A 220 6.81 0.56 -9.62
CA MET A 220 6.01 -0.20 -10.57
C MET A 220 6.68 -0.26 -11.94
N ALA A 221 7.27 0.84 -12.41
CA ALA A 221 7.98 0.86 -13.67
C ALA A 221 9.20 -0.08 -13.67
N GLU A 222 9.99 -0.10 -12.59
CA GLU A 222 11.12 -1.02 -12.42
C GLU A 222 10.68 -2.48 -12.40
N VAL A 223 9.61 -2.79 -11.64
CA VAL A 223 9.02 -4.14 -11.60
C VAL A 223 8.60 -4.57 -13.01
N MET A 224 7.82 -3.74 -13.71
CA MET A 224 7.31 -4.03 -15.04
C MET A 224 8.43 -4.25 -16.06
N ALA A 225 9.45 -3.39 -16.06
CA ALA A 225 10.57 -3.47 -16.99
C ALA A 225 11.33 -4.79 -16.87
N ARG A 226 11.42 -5.37 -15.68
CA ARG A 226 12.24 -6.55 -15.36
C ARG A 226 11.51 -7.88 -15.45
N THR A 227 10.19 -7.85 -15.31
CA THR A 227 9.38 -9.07 -15.07
C THR A 227 8.39 -9.35 -16.19
N ARG A 228 8.20 -8.41 -17.13
CA ARG A 228 7.47 -8.67 -18.37
C ARG A 228 8.17 -9.69 -19.27
N SER A 229 7.40 -10.43 -20.05
CA SER A 229 7.92 -11.27 -21.13
C SER A 229 8.30 -10.44 -22.36
N SER A 230 9.00 -11.06 -23.31
CA SER A 230 9.49 -10.40 -24.54
C SER A 230 8.36 -9.84 -25.41
N ASN A 231 7.17 -10.46 -25.38
CA ASN A 231 5.96 -9.97 -26.03
C ASN A 231 5.29 -8.77 -25.31
N GLY A 232 5.85 -8.31 -24.19
CA GLY A 232 5.40 -7.10 -23.49
C GLY A 232 4.32 -7.32 -22.42
N VAL A 233 3.93 -8.57 -22.16
CA VAL A 233 2.96 -8.93 -21.11
C VAL A 233 3.61 -8.85 -19.73
N PHE A 234 2.98 -8.10 -18.82
CA PHE A 234 3.38 -7.97 -17.43
C PHE A 234 2.30 -8.55 -16.52
N GLY A 235 2.70 -9.41 -15.59
CA GLY A 235 1.84 -9.94 -14.54
C GLY A 235 2.37 -9.60 -13.16
N ILE A 236 1.48 -9.31 -12.22
CA ILE A 236 1.80 -9.16 -10.80
C ILE A 236 0.84 -10.00 -9.96
N LYS A 237 1.31 -10.54 -8.83
CA LYS A 237 0.48 -11.26 -7.87
C LYS A 237 0.46 -10.49 -6.56
N ALA A 238 -0.71 -10.28 -5.99
CA ALA A 238 -0.85 -9.59 -4.71
C ALA A 238 -2.05 -10.14 -3.94
N HIS A 239 -1.95 -10.22 -2.62
CA HIS A 239 -3.14 -10.22 -1.77
C HIS A 239 -3.56 -8.77 -1.48
N ILE A 240 -4.80 -8.55 -1.04
CA ILE A 240 -5.41 -7.23 -0.96
C ILE A 240 -4.62 -6.22 -0.11
N GLY A 241 -4.10 -6.65 1.06
CA GLY A 241 -3.25 -5.82 1.92
C GLY A 241 -1.90 -5.41 1.31
N MET A 242 -1.40 -6.08 0.28
CA MET A 242 -0.20 -5.65 -0.48
C MET A 242 -0.52 -4.53 -1.48
N LEU A 243 -1.76 -4.43 -1.93
CA LEU A 243 -2.19 -3.34 -2.81
C LEU A 243 -2.47 -2.06 -2.03
N LEU A 244 -2.66 -2.14 -0.71
CA LEU A 244 -3.00 -0.99 0.12
C LEU A 244 -2.06 0.22 -0.07
N PRO A 245 -0.72 0.06 -0.12
CA PRO A 245 0.19 1.16 -0.48
C PRO A 245 -0.15 1.86 -1.80
N LEU A 246 -0.47 1.08 -2.85
CA LEU A 246 -0.81 1.62 -4.16
C LEU A 246 -2.19 2.29 -4.16
N LEU A 247 -3.13 1.77 -3.39
CA LEU A 247 -4.49 2.30 -3.26
C LEU A 247 -4.51 3.63 -2.49
N VAL A 248 -3.77 3.73 -1.39
CA VAL A 248 -3.72 4.96 -0.57
C VAL A 248 -2.96 6.08 -1.29
N GLU A 249 -1.90 5.74 -2.03
CA GLU A 249 -1.10 6.72 -2.77
C GLU A 249 -1.74 7.11 -4.11
N GLY A 250 -2.45 6.18 -4.77
CA GLY A 250 -3.12 6.39 -6.06
C GLY A 250 -2.41 5.77 -7.26
N THR A 251 -1.25 5.14 -7.07
CA THR A 251 -0.54 4.37 -8.10
C THR A 251 -1.42 3.26 -8.67
N PHE A 252 -2.34 2.68 -7.87
CA PHE A 252 -3.25 1.63 -8.34
C PHE A 252 -4.08 2.09 -9.54
N GLU A 253 -4.71 3.27 -9.43
CA GLU A 253 -5.51 3.87 -10.49
C GLU A 253 -4.67 4.24 -11.71
N ARG A 254 -3.45 4.75 -11.51
CA ARG A 254 -2.55 5.13 -12.62
C ARG A 254 -1.93 3.94 -13.35
N THR A 255 -1.98 2.74 -12.76
CA THR A 255 -1.25 1.57 -13.29
C THR A 255 -2.16 0.35 -13.45
N LEU A 256 -2.52 -0.31 -12.36
CA LEU A 256 -3.15 -1.63 -12.39
C LEU A 256 -4.59 -1.60 -12.89
N THR A 257 -5.33 -0.50 -12.73
CA THR A 257 -6.73 -0.41 -13.21
C THR A 257 -6.86 -0.47 -14.74
N HIS A 258 -5.79 -0.17 -15.47
CA HIS A 258 -5.76 -0.29 -16.93
C HIS A 258 -5.52 -1.74 -17.40
N GLY A 259 -5.21 -2.64 -16.47
CA GLY A 259 -4.94 -4.05 -16.75
C GLY A 259 -6.16 -4.96 -16.55
N LYS A 260 -5.93 -6.25 -16.75
CA LYS A 260 -6.89 -7.32 -16.51
C LYS A 260 -6.70 -7.92 -15.12
N PHE A 261 -7.79 -8.34 -14.50
CA PHE A 261 -7.76 -8.90 -13.16
C PHE A 261 -8.12 -10.38 -13.19
N ILE A 262 -7.35 -11.19 -12.45
CA ILE A 262 -7.58 -12.63 -12.27
C ILE A 262 -7.71 -12.87 -10.77
N TYR A 263 -8.89 -13.28 -10.32
CA TYR A 263 -9.17 -13.53 -8.91
C TYR A 263 -9.05 -15.01 -8.58
N THR A 264 -8.08 -15.39 -7.75
CA THR A 264 -7.86 -16.79 -7.38
C THR A 264 -8.54 -17.13 -6.06
N THR A 265 -9.50 -18.04 -6.13
CA THR A 265 -10.32 -18.50 -4.99
C THR A 265 -10.03 -19.95 -4.64
N ARG A 266 -10.60 -20.42 -3.54
CA ARG A 266 -10.68 -21.83 -3.19
C ARG A 266 -12.07 -22.09 -2.66
N ASP A 267 -12.75 -23.07 -3.23
CA ASP A 267 -14.18 -23.27 -2.96
C ASP A 267 -14.40 -23.80 -1.53
N ASP A 268 -13.44 -24.58 -1.00
CA ASP A 268 -13.46 -25.09 0.37
C ASP A 268 -12.68 -24.17 1.34
N LEU A 269 -13.42 -23.22 1.94
CA LEU A 269 -12.88 -22.22 2.87
C LEU A 269 -12.27 -22.84 4.13
N LEU A 270 -12.87 -23.91 4.68
CA LEU A 270 -12.34 -24.59 5.87
C LEU A 270 -10.99 -25.24 5.55
N MET A 271 -10.89 -25.94 4.42
CA MET A 271 -9.63 -26.53 3.98
C MET A 271 -8.57 -25.47 3.62
N GLN A 272 -9.00 -24.30 3.15
CA GLN A 272 -8.11 -23.16 2.96
C GLN A 272 -7.55 -22.65 4.29
N ALA A 273 -8.41 -22.45 5.29
CA ALA A 273 -8.04 -21.99 6.63
C ALA A 273 -7.08 -22.98 7.31
N ILE A 274 -7.40 -24.28 7.32
CA ILE A 274 -6.52 -25.34 7.84
C ILE A 274 -5.15 -25.27 7.15
N SER A 275 -5.13 -25.16 5.82
CA SER A 275 -3.86 -25.06 5.10
C SER A 275 -3.09 -23.79 5.42
N PHE A 276 -3.76 -22.69 5.79
CA PHE A 276 -3.14 -21.42 6.09
C PHE A 276 -2.54 -21.42 7.50
N VAL A 277 -3.29 -21.87 8.49
CA VAL A 277 -2.81 -22.08 9.87
C VAL A 277 -1.58 -22.99 9.87
N ARG A 278 -1.62 -24.11 9.14
CA ARG A 278 -0.47 -25.00 9.01
C ARG A 278 0.75 -24.29 8.41
N ALA A 279 0.56 -23.48 7.38
CA ALA A 279 1.67 -22.74 6.76
C ALA A 279 2.26 -21.70 7.73
N GLN A 280 1.42 -21.01 8.51
CA GLN A 280 1.84 -20.07 9.55
C GLN A 280 2.64 -20.77 10.66
N MET A 281 2.17 -21.93 11.14
CA MET A 281 2.84 -22.70 12.19
C MET A 281 4.19 -23.28 11.74
N THR A 282 4.23 -23.85 10.53
CA THR A 282 5.41 -24.59 10.05
C THR A 282 6.42 -23.73 9.30
N GLY A 283 6.03 -22.52 8.88
CA GLY A 283 6.80 -21.67 7.96
C GLY A 283 6.82 -22.19 6.52
N VAL A 284 6.09 -23.28 6.22
CA VAL A 284 6.11 -23.92 4.89
C VAL A 284 4.99 -23.36 4.01
N TRP A 285 5.36 -22.41 3.16
CA TRP A 285 4.45 -21.77 2.22
C TRP A 285 4.41 -22.46 0.85
N ILE A 286 5.50 -23.13 0.47
CA ILE A 286 5.66 -23.87 -0.79
C ILE A 286 6.10 -25.29 -0.46
N SER A 287 5.67 -26.25 -1.28
CA SER A 287 5.91 -27.69 -1.10
C SER A 287 7.38 -28.12 -0.97
N LYS A 288 8.33 -27.25 -1.34
CA LYS A 288 9.76 -27.51 -1.34
C LYS A 288 10.47 -27.00 -0.08
N ASN A 289 9.78 -26.26 0.79
CA ASN A 289 10.38 -25.73 2.01
C ASN A 289 10.32 -26.81 3.11
N GLU A 290 11.40 -26.90 3.90
CA GLU A 290 11.45 -27.77 5.07
C GLU A 290 10.59 -27.20 6.21
N ALA A 291 9.91 -28.08 6.96
CA ALA A 291 9.09 -27.66 8.09
C ALA A 291 9.96 -27.29 9.29
N HIS A 292 9.74 -26.11 9.84
CA HIS A 292 10.45 -25.63 11.03
C HIS A 292 9.76 -26.05 12.33
N ALA A 293 8.53 -26.56 12.27
CA ALA A 293 7.75 -27.05 13.40
C ALA A 293 6.76 -28.15 12.97
N GLU A 294 6.35 -28.99 13.92
CA GLU A 294 5.29 -29.97 13.72
C GLU A 294 3.92 -29.28 13.78
N PRO A 295 3.03 -29.47 12.79
CA PRO A 295 1.72 -28.84 12.79
C PRO A 295 0.83 -29.44 13.89
N ARG A 296 0.23 -28.59 14.73
CA ARG A 296 -0.70 -29.01 15.79
C ARG A 296 -2.09 -28.43 15.54
N PHE A 297 -3.11 -29.25 15.74
CA PHE A 297 -4.50 -28.81 15.60
C PHE A 297 -4.81 -27.72 16.64
N ASP A 298 -5.37 -26.62 16.17
CA ASP A 298 -5.77 -25.47 16.97
C ASP A 298 -7.12 -24.95 16.45
N PHE A 299 -8.18 -25.20 17.22
CA PHE A 299 -9.54 -24.87 16.82
C PHE A 299 -9.75 -23.36 16.71
N GLU A 300 -9.35 -22.60 17.74
CA GLU A 300 -9.54 -21.15 17.79
C GLU A 300 -8.79 -20.45 16.67
N HIS A 301 -7.56 -20.90 16.39
CA HIS A 301 -6.77 -20.34 15.30
C HIS A 301 -7.41 -20.63 13.92
N ILE A 302 -7.90 -21.85 13.67
CA ILE A 302 -8.62 -22.18 12.43
C ILE A 302 -9.90 -21.34 12.32
N HIS A 303 -10.68 -21.23 13.40
CA HIS A 303 -11.90 -20.44 13.43
C HIS A 303 -11.65 -18.96 13.14
N ALA A 304 -10.68 -18.35 13.81
CA ALA A 304 -10.26 -16.97 13.55
C ALA A 304 -9.78 -16.78 12.10
N THR A 305 -9.06 -17.76 11.55
CA THR A 305 -8.55 -17.72 10.17
C THR A 305 -9.67 -17.78 9.14
N ILE A 306 -10.77 -18.50 9.40
CA ILE A 306 -11.96 -18.47 8.54
C ILE A 306 -12.53 -17.04 8.47
N GLY A 307 -12.63 -16.36 9.61
CA GLY A 307 -13.05 -14.96 9.68
C GLY A 307 -12.12 -14.04 8.89
N GLN A 308 -10.81 -14.18 9.08
CA GLN A 308 -9.79 -13.41 8.36
C GLN A 308 -9.88 -13.59 6.84
N LEU A 309 -10.01 -14.84 6.35
CA LEU A 309 -10.15 -15.11 4.93
C LEU A 309 -11.45 -14.53 4.37
N SER A 310 -12.55 -14.61 5.13
CA SER A 310 -13.84 -14.04 4.73
C SER A 310 -13.78 -12.51 4.59
N GLU A 311 -13.08 -11.84 5.51
CA GLU A 311 -12.84 -10.40 5.44
C GLU A 311 -12.02 -10.03 4.20
N MET A 312 -10.93 -10.76 3.93
CA MET A 312 -10.12 -10.54 2.73
C MET A 312 -10.91 -10.74 1.42
N MET A 313 -11.81 -11.74 1.36
CA MET A 313 -12.72 -11.93 0.22
C MET A 313 -13.64 -10.73 0.05
N THR A 314 -14.20 -10.22 1.15
CA THR A 314 -15.05 -9.02 1.17
C THR A 314 -14.30 -7.80 0.67
N GLN A 315 -13.04 -7.61 1.11
CA GLN A 315 -12.19 -6.52 0.66
C GLN A 315 -11.92 -6.57 -0.84
N TRP A 316 -11.65 -7.76 -1.39
CA TRP A 316 -11.46 -7.95 -2.83
C TRP A 316 -12.72 -7.61 -3.63
N GLU A 317 -13.86 -8.20 -3.28
CA GLU A 317 -15.12 -7.95 -3.99
C GLU A 317 -15.56 -6.49 -3.88
N THR A 318 -15.33 -5.85 -2.73
CA THR A 318 -15.54 -4.41 -2.55
C THR A 318 -14.65 -3.59 -3.47
N LEU A 319 -13.35 -3.91 -3.56
CA LEU A 319 -12.42 -3.23 -4.46
C LEU A 319 -12.89 -3.35 -5.91
N PHE A 320 -13.31 -4.55 -6.33
CA PHE A 320 -13.78 -4.79 -7.68
C PHE A 320 -15.03 -3.97 -8.00
N ALA A 321 -16.03 -3.99 -7.12
CA ALA A 321 -17.27 -3.25 -7.29
C ALA A 321 -17.01 -1.73 -7.41
N LEU A 322 -16.14 -1.17 -6.57
CA LEU A 322 -15.86 0.27 -6.53
C LEU A 322 -15.06 0.78 -7.73
N HIS A 323 -14.34 -0.11 -8.42
CA HIS A 323 -13.57 0.21 -9.62
C HIS A 323 -14.22 -0.30 -10.91
N GLY A 324 -15.40 -0.94 -10.83
CA GLY A 324 -16.05 -1.55 -11.98
C GLY A 324 -15.27 -2.72 -12.61
N ILE A 325 -14.42 -3.37 -11.83
CA ILE A 325 -13.56 -4.47 -12.29
C ILE A 325 -14.38 -5.77 -12.34
N GLN A 326 -14.32 -6.47 -13.48
CA GLN A 326 -14.87 -7.82 -13.64
C GLN A 326 -13.72 -8.82 -13.78
N PRO A 327 -13.27 -9.47 -12.69
CA PRO A 327 -12.10 -10.34 -12.75
C PRO A 327 -12.44 -11.71 -13.36
N LEU A 328 -11.48 -12.30 -14.07
CA LEU A 328 -11.51 -13.72 -14.41
C LEU A 328 -11.32 -14.53 -13.12
N ARG A 329 -12.36 -15.28 -12.73
CA ARG A 329 -12.32 -16.11 -11.52
C ARG A 329 -11.72 -17.47 -11.80
N VAL A 330 -10.74 -17.87 -10.97
CA VAL A 330 -9.99 -19.13 -11.11
C VAL A 330 -9.94 -19.80 -9.75
N SER A 331 -10.66 -20.91 -9.57
CA SER A 331 -10.61 -21.66 -8.32
C SER A 331 -9.40 -22.60 -8.28
N TYR A 332 -8.91 -22.85 -7.06
CA TYR A 332 -7.91 -23.86 -6.76
C TYR A 332 -8.29 -25.22 -7.37
N GLU A 333 -9.56 -25.59 -7.28
CA GLU A 333 -10.13 -26.83 -7.76
C GLU A 333 -10.05 -26.94 -9.28
N ALA A 334 -10.31 -25.84 -10.01
CA ALA A 334 -10.14 -25.79 -11.46
C ALA A 334 -8.67 -25.96 -11.86
N VAL A 335 -7.76 -25.29 -11.16
CA VAL A 335 -6.31 -25.44 -11.39
C VAL A 335 -5.86 -26.87 -11.09
N ASN A 336 -6.41 -27.51 -10.06
CA ASN A 336 -6.06 -28.89 -9.69
C ASN A 336 -6.60 -29.91 -10.71
N ARG A 337 -7.79 -29.65 -11.26
CA ARG A 337 -8.43 -30.53 -12.24
C ARG A 337 -7.72 -30.48 -13.59
N ASP A 338 -7.47 -29.26 -14.09
CA ASP A 338 -6.87 -29.07 -15.40
C ASP A 338 -6.19 -27.71 -15.54
N VAL A 339 -4.93 -27.65 -15.13
CA VAL A 339 -4.13 -26.42 -15.20
C VAL A 339 -3.89 -25.97 -16.64
N ASP A 340 -3.80 -26.89 -17.61
CA ASP A 340 -3.56 -26.56 -19.02
C ASP A 340 -4.77 -25.79 -19.58
N ALA A 341 -5.99 -26.25 -19.29
CA ALA A 341 -7.22 -25.55 -19.65
C ALA A 341 -7.36 -24.18 -18.95
N VAL A 342 -6.93 -24.07 -17.68
CA VAL A 342 -6.92 -22.78 -16.97
C VAL A 342 -5.96 -21.80 -17.61
N ILE A 343 -4.77 -22.23 -18.02
CA ILE A 343 -3.77 -21.37 -18.67
C ILE A 343 -4.27 -20.92 -20.04
N ALA A 344 -4.85 -21.82 -20.84
CA ALA A 344 -5.47 -21.46 -22.11
C ALA A 344 -6.57 -20.40 -21.92
N ARG A 345 -7.42 -20.56 -20.91
CA ARG A 345 -8.47 -19.57 -20.57
C ARG A 345 -7.90 -18.22 -20.12
N ILE A 346 -6.79 -18.22 -19.36
CA ILE A 346 -6.10 -16.99 -18.97
C ILE A 346 -5.50 -16.32 -20.21
N ALA A 347 -4.84 -17.07 -21.08
CA ALA A 347 -4.24 -16.54 -22.30
C ALA A 347 -5.29 -15.91 -23.23
N ASP A 348 -6.41 -16.59 -23.44
CA ASP A 348 -7.57 -16.06 -24.18
C ASP A 348 -8.13 -14.79 -23.53
N TYR A 349 -8.37 -14.83 -22.21
CA TYR A 349 -8.81 -13.65 -21.46
C TYR A 349 -7.84 -12.48 -21.59
N LEU A 350 -6.53 -12.74 -21.64
CA LEU A 350 -5.50 -11.71 -21.83
C LEU A 350 -5.35 -11.27 -23.30
N GLY A 351 -5.77 -12.08 -24.27
CA GLY A 351 -5.56 -11.84 -25.70
C GLY A 351 -4.16 -12.26 -26.19
N VAL A 352 -3.51 -13.18 -25.48
CA VAL A 352 -2.14 -13.63 -25.75
C VAL A 352 -2.15 -15.01 -26.39
N GLN A 353 -1.39 -15.18 -27.47
CA GLN A 353 -1.19 -16.49 -28.09
C GLN A 353 -0.17 -17.31 -27.31
N LEU A 354 -0.46 -18.59 -27.07
CA LEU A 354 0.47 -19.51 -26.43
C LEU A 354 1.36 -20.18 -27.48
N ASP A 355 2.65 -20.28 -27.19
CA ASP A 355 3.62 -20.94 -28.06
C ASP A 355 3.60 -22.47 -27.80
N GLY A 356 2.74 -23.18 -28.54
CA GLY A 356 2.70 -24.65 -28.59
C GLY A 356 2.09 -25.36 -27.37
N PRO A 357 1.96 -26.70 -27.42
CA PRO A 357 1.35 -27.47 -26.35
C PRO A 357 2.24 -27.46 -25.10
N THR A 358 1.84 -26.69 -24.09
CA THR A 358 2.47 -26.69 -22.78
C THR A 358 1.66 -27.59 -21.86
N SER A 359 2.18 -28.77 -21.51
CA SER A 359 1.52 -29.63 -20.50
C SER A 359 2.18 -29.48 -19.14
N PHE A 360 1.37 -29.09 -18.16
CA PHE A 360 1.77 -28.87 -16.77
C PHE A 360 1.17 -29.90 -15.79
N ARG A 361 0.31 -30.81 -16.28
CA ARG A 361 -0.42 -31.82 -15.49
C ARG A 361 0.48 -32.74 -14.65
N ASN A 362 1.73 -33.02 -15.07
CA ASN A 362 2.63 -33.94 -14.38
C ASN A 362 3.50 -33.32 -13.26
N ARG A 363 3.21 -32.09 -12.80
CA ARG A 363 4.13 -31.34 -11.92
C ARG A 363 3.70 -31.21 -10.45
N ARG A 364 2.61 -31.87 -10.02
CA ARG A 364 2.22 -31.93 -8.60
C ARG A 364 2.52 -33.32 -8.02
N ASP A 365 3.57 -33.41 -7.21
CA ASP A 365 3.66 -34.45 -6.19
C ASP A 365 2.72 -34.07 -5.04
N THR A 366 1.62 -34.79 -4.82
CA THR A 366 0.85 -34.67 -3.56
C THR A 366 -0.21 -35.76 -3.39
N LEU A 367 0.13 -36.82 -2.65
CA LEU A 367 -0.87 -37.74 -2.05
C LEU A 367 -0.78 -37.75 -0.50
N GLN A 368 0.40 -37.54 0.10
CA GLN A 368 0.56 -37.59 1.57
C GLN A 368 0.04 -36.37 2.35
N ARG A 369 -0.36 -35.26 1.70
CA ARG A 369 -0.72 -34.01 2.41
C ARG A 369 -2.19 -33.92 2.81
N ASP A 370 -3.03 -34.83 2.32
CA ASP A 370 -4.47 -34.75 2.51
C ASP A 370 -4.92 -35.35 3.84
N GLU A 371 -4.25 -36.39 4.35
CA GLU A 371 -4.69 -37.10 5.57
C GLU A 371 -4.74 -36.21 6.81
N ILE A 372 -3.68 -35.46 7.11
CA ILE A 372 -3.65 -34.52 8.26
C ILE A 372 -4.70 -33.42 8.11
N ASN A 373 -4.91 -32.90 6.89
CA ASN A 373 -5.91 -31.87 6.68
C ASN A 373 -7.33 -32.41 6.89
N GLN A 374 -7.59 -33.65 6.45
CA GLN A 374 -8.89 -34.30 6.65
C GLN A 374 -9.13 -34.63 8.13
N GLU A 375 -8.10 -35.06 8.86
CA GLU A 375 -8.17 -35.24 10.33
C GLU A 375 -8.57 -33.92 11.02
N TRP A 376 -7.88 -32.82 10.70
CA TRP A 376 -8.16 -31.51 11.28
C TRP A 376 -9.56 -31.02 10.94
N ARG A 377 -10.03 -31.26 9.71
CA ARG A 377 -11.40 -30.96 9.30
C ARG A 377 -12.41 -31.71 10.18
N ALA A 378 -12.23 -33.02 10.35
CA ALA A 378 -13.12 -33.84 11.15
C ALA A 378 -13.16 -33.34 12.62
N ARG A 379 -12.00 -33.03 13.20
CA ARG A 379 -11.89 -32.48 14.56
C ARG A 379 -12.55 -31.11 14.69
N PHE A 380 -12.34 -30.22 13.73
CA PHE A 380 -12.96 -28.89 13.72
C PHE A 380 -14.48 -28.98 13.70
N LEU A 381 -15.05 -29.79 12.80
CA LEU A 381 -16.49 -29.97 12.68
C LEU A 381 -17.10 -30.62 13.94
N ALA A 382 -16.39 -31.57 14.55
CA ALA A 382 -16.83 -32.18 15.80
C ALA A 382 -16.89 -31.17 16.96
N GLN A 383 -15.95 -30.23 17.04
CA GLN A 383 -15.95 -29.19 18.08
C GLN A 383 -17.03 -28.12 17.83
N ILE A 384 -17.30 -27.74 16.58
CA ILE A 384 -18.44 -26.84 16.24
C ILE A 384 -19.79 -27.46 16.64
N ALA A 385 -19.95 -28.77 16.43
CA ALA A 385 -21.20 -29.48 16.73
C ALA A 385 -21.40 -29.77 18.23
N ALA A 386 -20.37 -29.61 19.06
CA ALA A 386 -20.48 -29.81 20.49
C ALA A 386 -21.32 -28.68 21.13
N PRO A 387 -22.35 -29.00 21.94
CA PRO A 387 -23.11 -27.98 22.64
C PRO A 387 -22.19 -27.18 23.58
N THR A 388 -22.26 -25.85 23.50
CA THR A 388 -21.54 -24.94 24.39
C THR A 388 -22.06 -25.19 25.81
N LEU A 389 -21.22 -25.73 26.69
CA LEU A 389 -21.54 -26.00 28.10
C LEU A 389 -21.76 -24.72 28.89
#